data_AF-A0A349MXJ7-F1
#
_entry.id   AF-A0A349MXJ7-F1
#
_cell.length_a   1.000
_cell.length_b   1.000
_cell.length_c   1.000
_cell.angle_alpha   90.00
_cell.angle_beta   90.00
_cell.angle_gamma   90.00
#
_symmetry.space_group_name_H-M   'P 1'
#
loop_
_entity.id
_entity.type
_entity.pdbx_description
1 polymer ?
#
loop_
_entity_poly.entity_id
_entity_poly.type
_entity_poly.pdbx_seq_one_letter_code
_entity_poly.pdbx_strand_id
1 'polypeptide(L)'
;MGITDILIALVPVIAWGSIGLVSGRLGGSAAQQTLGMTMGAVVFGIIAWFIYRPALDAKVWIAGILSGLFWVVGQAGQFTSMKALGVSKTIPLSTGLQLAGNALAGVLLFREWTTGRQYTLGTLAVIALIIGATLTSRRDKRKQEGAGRQENTGAG
;
A
#
# COMPACT_ATOMS: atom_id res chain seq x y z
N MET A 1 -18.92 -12.73 13.11
CA MET A 1 -17.68 -13.07 12.39
C MET A 1 -17.28 -14.47 12.82
N GLY A 2 -17.37 -15.44 11.92
CA GLY A 2 -16.97 -16.82 12.19
C GLY A 2 -15.46 -17.03 12.03
N ILE A 3 -14.95 -18.19 12.41
CA ILE A 3 -13.52 -18.52 12.27
C ILE A 3 -13.08 -18.49 10.80
N THR A 4 -13.97 -18.87 9.89
CA THR A 4 -13.75 -18.84 8.43
C THR A 4 -13.51 -17.42 7.92
N ASP A 5 -14.28 -16.44 8.41
CA ASP A 5 -14.11 -15.03 8.01
C ASP A 5 -12.74 -14.51 8.42
N ILE A 6 -12.26 -14.92 9.61
CA ILE A 6 -10.93 -14.55 10.09
C ILE A 6 -9.85 -15.18 9.21
N LEU A 7 -9.99 -16.46 8.87
CA LEU A 7 -9.03 -17.15 7.99
C LEU A 7 -8.94 -16.49 6.61
N ILE A 8 -10.08 -16.11 6.03
CA ILE A 8 -10.12 -15.40 4.74
C ILE A 8 -9.47 -14.02 4.86
N ALA A 9 -9.71 -13.29 5.96
CA ALA A 9 -9.11 -11.98 6.20
C ALA A 9 -7.58 -12.03 6.39
N LEU A 10 -7.02 -13.16 6.86
CA LEU A 10 -5.57 -13.31 7.02
C LEU A 10 -4.82 -13.46 5.69
N VAL A 11 -5.46 -14.00 4.65
CA VAL A 11 -4.84 -14.20 3.33
C VAL A 11 -4.26 -12.88 2.77
N PRO A 12 -5.04 -11.78 2.62
CA PRO A 12 -4.48 -10.52 2.14
C PRO A 12 -3.49 -9.91 3.12
N VAL A 13 -3.68 -10.05 4.44
CA VAL A 13 -2.74 -9.52 5.44
C VAL A 13 -1.35 -10.11 5.27
N ILE A 14 -1.27 -11.44 5.08
CA ILE A 14 -0.01 -12.14 4.87
C ILE A 14 0.54 -11.82 3.47
N ALA A 15 -0.29 -11.93 2.43
CA ALA A 15 0.13 -11.70 1.06
C ALA A 15 0.65 -10.27 0.86
N TRP A 16 -0.14 -9.25 1.21
CA TRP A 16 0.26 -7.85 1.07
C TRP A 16 1.37 -7.45 2.04
N GLY A 17 1.31 -7.91 3.30
CA GLY A 17 2.35 -7.62 4.29
C GLY A 17 3.72 -8.14 3.90
N SER A 18 3.78 -9.28 3.19
CA SER A 18 5.02 -9.90 2.73
C SER A 18 5.70 -9.16 1.57
N ILE A 19 4.96 -8.40 0.75
CA ILE A 19 5.50 -7.72 -0.44
C ILE A 19 6.67 -6.80 -0.07
N GLY A 20 6.54 -6.04 1.01
CA GLY A 20 7.61 -5.15 1.47
C GLY A 20 8.90 -5.91 1.83
N LEU A 21 8.76 -7.06 2.50
CA LEU A 21 9.90 -7.89 2.90
C LEU A 21 10.55 -8.58 1.69
N VAL A 22 9.73 -9.16 0.81
CA VAL A 22 10.18 -9.87 -0.39
C VAL A 22 10.84 -8.91 -1.38
N SER A 23 10.24 -7.74 -1.62
CA SER A 23 10.83 -6.70 -2.48
C SER A 23 12.15 -6.15 -1.95
N GLY A 24 12.26 -5.97 -0.62
CA GLY A 24 13.50 -5.56 0.02
C GLY A 24 14.62 -6.59 -0.14
N ARG A 25 14.30 -7.90 -0.17
CA ARG A 25 15.27 -8.98 -0.36
C ARG A 25 15.64 -9.25 -1.81
N LEU A 26 14.67 -9.29 -2.72
CA LEU A 26 14.90 -9.64 -4.13
C LEU A 26 15.58 -8.50 -4.92
N GLY A 27 15.49 -7.26 -4.45
CA GLY A 27 16.04 -6.12 -5.16
C GLY A 27 15.30 -5.85 -6.48
N GLY A 28 16.03 -5.39 -7.51
CA GLY A 28 15.45 -4.99 -8.80
C GLY A 28 14.78 -3.62 -8.78
N SER A 29 14.57 -3.00 -9.94
CA SER A 29 13.97 -1.66 -10.14
C SER A 29 12.50 -1.60 -9.67
N ALA A 30 11.97 -0.42 -9.37
CA ALA A 30 10.54 -0.30 -8.99
C ALA A 30 9.63 -0.74 -10.14
N ALA A 31 10.04 -0.46 -11.38
CA ALA A 31 9.38 -0.95 -12.58
C ALA A 31 9.43 -2.48 -12.68
N GLN A 32 10.58 -3.12 -12.42
CA GLN A 32 10.71 -4.58 -12.43
C GLN A 32 9.80 -5.26 -11.40
N GLN A 33 9.71 -4.70 -10.19
CA GLN A 33 8.83 -5.23 -9.15
C GLN A 33 7.34 -5.05 -9.50
N THR A 34 6.99 -3.89 -10.05
CA THR A 34 5.61 -3.62 -10.53
C THR A 34 5.25 -4.57 -11.67
N LEU A 35 6.13 -4.75 -12.65
CA LEU A 35 5.93 -5.69 -13.76
C LEU A 35 5.82 -7.14 -13.27
N GLY A 36 6.69 -7.57 -12.35
CA GLY A 36 6.60 -8.92 -11.78
C GLY A 36 5.26 -9.17 -11.08
N MET A 37 4.77 -8.17 -10.33
CA MET A 37 3.48 -8.23 -9.66
C MET A 37 2.30 -8.28 -10.64
N THR A 38 2.29 -7.43 -11.66
CA THR A 38 1.21 -7.41 -12.66
C THR A 38 1.20 -8.69 -13.50
N MET A 39 2.36 -9.21 -13.88
CA MET A 39 2.46 -10.50 -14.58
C MET A 39 1.89 -11.64 -13.73
N GLY A 40 2.23 -11.69 -12.43
CA GLY A 40 1.63 -12.65 -11.51
C GLY A 40 0.11 -12.49 -11.39
N ALA A 41 -0.39 -11.25 -11.32
CA ALA A 41 -1.81 -10.96 -11.27
C ALA A 41 -2.56 -11.38 -12.55
N VAL A 42 -1.96 -11.19 -13.73
CA VAL A 42 -2.54 -11.64 -15.01
C VAL A 42 -2.63 -13.16 -15.06
N VAL A 43 -1.56 -13.87 -14.70
CA VAL A 43 -1.57 -15.35 -14.65
C VAL A 43 -2.64 -15.84 -13.67
N PHE A 44 -2.69 -15.26 -12.46
CA PHE A 44 -3.71 -15.59 -11.47
C PHE A 44 -5.13 -15.30 -11.98
N GLY A 45 -5.33 -14.16 -12.64
CA GLY A 45 -6.61 -13.77 -13.23
C GLY A 45 -7.09 -14.73 -14.31
N ILE A 46 -6.19 -15.21 -15.18
CA ILE A 46 -6.51 -16.22 -16.20
C ILE A 46 -6.93 -17.53 -15.54
N ILE A 47 -6.19 -18.01 -14.54
CA ILE A 47 -6.54 -19.24 -13.81
C ILE A 47 -7.90 -19.10 -13.13
N ALA A 48 -8.12 -17.97 -12.43
CA ALA A 48 -9.39 -17.68 -11.78
C ALA A 48 -10.55 -17.62 -12.79
N TRP A 49 -10.32 -17.06 -13.97
CA TRP A 49 -11.32 -17.03 -15.04
C TRP A 49 -11.71 -18.43 -15.51
N PHE A 50 -10.76 -19.37 -15.66
CA PHE A 50 -11.09 -20.75 -16.02
C PHE A 50 -11.91 -21.49 -14.95
N ILE A 51 -11.65 -21.22 -13.67
CA ILE A 51 -12.33 -21.86 -12.52
C ILE A 51 -13.74 -21.30 -12.35
N TYR A 52 -13.88 -19.98 -12.29
CA TYR A 52 -15.14 -19.32 -11.93
C TYR A 52 -15.98 -18.89 -13.14
N ARG A 53 -15.38 -18.83 -14.34
CA ARG A 53 -16.02 -18.46 -15.61
C ARG A 53 -16.92 -17.22 -15.54
N PRO A 54 -16.43 -16.08 -15.01
CA PRO A 54 -17.22 -14.86 -14.95
C PRO A 54 -17.49 -14.30 -16.36
N ALA A 55 -18.65 -13.67 -16.55
CA ALA A 55 -18.97 -12.96 -17.77
C ALA A 55 -18.10 -11.70 -17.89
N LEU A 56 -17.39 -11.56 -19.02
CA LEU A 56 -16.55 -10.40 -19.31
C LEU A 56 -17.21 -9.56 -20.41
N ASP A 57 -18.08 -8.65 -20.01
CA ASP A 57 -18.69 -7.69 -20.94
C ASP A 57 -17.76 -6.48 -21.19
N ALA A 58 -18.12 -5.63 -22.16
CA ALA A 58 -17.33 -4.45 -22.49
C ALA A 58 -17.17 -3.49 -21.31
N LYS A 59 -18.15 -3.42 -20.38
CA LYS A 59 -18.09 -2.54 -19.21
C LYS A 59 -17.05 -3.02 -18.21
N VAL A 60 -17.02 -4.34 -17.94
CA VAL A 60 -16.02 -4.98 -17.06
C VAL A 60 -14.62 -4.77 -17.62
N TRP A 61 -14.44 -4.93 -18.94
CA TRP A 61 -13.15 -4.67 -19.59
C TRP A 61 -12.69 -3.21 -19.43
N ILE A 62 -13.56 -2.25 -19.74
CA ILE A 62 -13.22 -0.82 -19.64
C ILE A 62 -12.93 -0.44 -18.19
N ALA A 63 -13.77 -0.85 -17.25
CA ALA A 63 -13.57 -0.58 -15.83
C ALA A 63 -12.28 -1.22 -15.29
N GLY A 64 -12.01 -2.48 -15.68
CA GLY A 64 -10.81 -3.21 -15.28
C GLY A 64 -9.52 -2.57 -15.80
N ILE A 65 -9.50 -2.17 -17.09
CA ILE A 65 -8.33 -1.52 -17.69
C ILE A 65 -8.07 -0.16 -17.02
N LEU A 66 -9.10 0.69 -16.88
CA LEU A 66 -8.95 1.99 -16.25
C LEU A 66 -8.49 1.85 -14.79
N SER A 67 -9.10 0.95 -14.03
CA SER A 67 -8.69 0.66 -12.65
C SER A 67 -7.24 0.18 -12.59
N GLY A 68 -6.84 -0.72 -13.49
CA GLY A 68 -5.47 -1.23 -13.60
C GLY A 68 -4.44 -0.14 -13.89
N LEU A 69 -4.76 0.82 -14.77
CA LEU A 69 -3.86 1.95 -15.07
C LEU A 69 -3.61 2.83 -13.83
N PHE A 70 -4.68 3.21 -13.12
CA PHE A 70 -4.52 3.97 -11.86
C PHE A 70 -3.77 3.18 -10.80
N TRP A 71 -4.03 1.88 -10.70
CA TRP A 71 -3.36 1.01 -9.74
C TRP A 71 -1.86 0.89 -10.01
N VAL A 72 -1.44 0.71 -11.27
CA VAL A 72 -0.01 0.60 -11.63
C VAL A 72 0.75 1.88 -11.27
N VAL A 73 0.15 3.05 -11.49
CA VAL A 73 0.77 4.34 -11.12
C VAL A 73 0.98 4.42 -9.60
N GLY A 74 -0.05 4.09 -8.81
CA GLY A 74 0.05 4.06 -7.35
C GLY A 74 1.09 3.05 -6.85
N GLN A 75 1.07 1.85 -7.40
CA GLN A 75 1.96 0.75 -7.02
C GLN A 75 3.43 1.07 -7.36
N ALA A 76 3.71 1.62 -8.54
CA ALA A 76 5.05 2.04 -8.92
C ALA A 76 5.58 3.15 -7.99
N GLY A 77 4.72 4.10 -7.60
CA GLY A 77 5.06 5.12 -6.60
C GLY A 77 5.36 4.52 -5.22
N GLN A 78 4.62 3.50 -4.79
CA GLN A 78 4.87 2.78 -3.54
C GLN A 78 6.22 2.06 -3.57
N PHE A 79 6.52 1.30 -4.64
CA PHE A 79 7.81 0.62 -4.80
C PHE A 79 8.98 1.60 -4.89
N THR A 80 8.81 2.74 -5.56
CA THR A 80 9.82 3.81 -5.61
C THR A 80 10.07 4.39 -4.22
N SER A 81 9.00 4.66 -3.48
CA SER A 81 9.09 5.17 -2.10
C SER A 81 9.78 4.18 -1.16
N MET A 82 9.52 2.87 -1.31
CA MET A 82 10.15 1.83 -0.48
C MET A 82 11.67 1.80 -0.64
N LYS A 83 12.18 2.18 -1.82
CA LYS A 83 13.62 2.28 -2.06
C LYS A 83 14.21 3.57 -1.54
N ALA A 84 13.49 4.68 -1.68
CA ALA A 84 13.96 5.99 -1.25
C ALA A 84 13.96 6.14 0.29
N LEU A 85 12.92 5.62 0.96
CA LEU A 85 12.69 5.83 2.39
C LEU A 85 12.89 4.54 3.22
N GLY A 86 13.01 3.39 2.58
CA GLY A 86 13.02 2.09 3.22
C GLY A 86 11.61 1.54 3.49
N VAL A 87 11.47 0.22 3.39
CA VAL A 87 10.22 -0.53 3.56
C VAL A 87 9.51 -0.20 4.88
N SER A 88 10.26 -0.12 5.99
CA SER A 88 9.72 0.12 7.33
C SER A 88 9.08 1.50 7.51
N LYS A 89 9.39 2.48 6.66
CA LYS A 89 8.76 3.81 6.67
C LYS A 89 7.66 3.91 5.63
N THR A 90 7.91 3.39 4.44
CA THR A 90 6.97 3.52 3.32
C THR A 90 5.71 2.72 3.53
N ILE A 91 5.78 1.48 4.03
CA ILE A 91 4.59 0.65 4.18
C ILE A 91 3.59 1.28 5.17
N PRO A 92 3.98 1.64 6.42
CA PRO A 92 3.04 2.30 7.33
C PRO A 92 2.49 3.62 6.80
N LEU A 93 3.34 4.43 6.16
CA LEU A 93 2.93 5.72 5.59
C LEU A 93 1.92 5.54 4.45
N SER A 94 2.22 4.63 3.52
CA SER A 94 1.39 4.35 2.35
C SER A 94 0.06 3.73 2.75
N THR A 95 0.05 2.76 3.68
CA THR A 95 -1.18 2.18 4.21
C THR A 95 -2.02 3.23 4.93
N GLY A 96 -1.40 4.07 5.75
CA GLY A 96 -2.12 5.14 6.43
C GLY A 96 -2.77 6.12 5.44
N LEU A 97 -2.00 6.60 4.47
CA LEU A 97 -2.53 7.53 3.47
C LEU A 97 -3.60 6.88 2.57
N GLN A 98 -3.47 5.59 2.26
CA GLN A 98 -4.47 4.84 1.51
C GLN A 98 -5.78 4.68 2.30
N LEU A 99 -5.72 4.38 3.60
CA LEU A 99 -6.91 4.31 4.46
C LEU A 99 -7.60 5.68 4.55
N ALA A 100 -6.83 6.75 4.73
CA ALA A 100 -7.36 8.12 4.71
C ALA A 100 -8.00 8.45 3.36
N GLY A 101 -7.31 8.13 2.25
CA GLY A 101 -7.79 8.36 0.89
C GLY A 101 -9.08 7.59 0.59
N ASN A 102 -9.17 6.32 0.95
CA ASN A 102 -10.37 5.52 0.79
C ASN A 102 -11.53 6.04 1.63
N ALA A 103 -11.29 6.43 2.88
CA ALA A 103 -12.32 7.03 3.73
C ALA A 103 -12.84 8.34 3.11
N LEU A 104 -11.96 9.21 2.63
CA LEU A 104 -12.35 10.46 1.96
C LEU A 104 -13.11 10.20 0.66
N ALA A 105 -12.66 9.24 -0.15
CA ALA A 105 -13.35 8.84 -1.38
C ALA A 105 -14.77 8.29 -1.08
N GLY A 106 -14.93 7.49 -0.02
CA GLY A 106 -16.24 6.98 0.41
C GLY A 106 -17.22 8.09 0.76
N VAL A 107 -16.73 9.14 1.42
CA VAL A 107 -17.56 10.30 1.78
C VAL A 107 -17.87 11.18 0.57
N LEU A 108 -16.88 11.47 -0.26
CA LEU A 108 -17.02 12.43 -1.37
C LEU A 108 -17.72 11.83 -2.59
N LEU A 109 -17.39 10.59 -2.95
CA LEU A 109 -17.91 9.91 -4.15
C LEU A 109 -19.18 9.11 -3.85
N PHE A 110 -19.18 8.35 -2.76
CA PHE A 110 -20.29 7.45 -2.42
C PHE A 110 -21.28 8.06 -1.42
N ARG A 111 -20.97 9.23 -0.84
CA ARG A 111 -21.82 9.93 0.14
C ARG A 111 -22.23 9.04 1.31
N GLU A 112 -21.33 8.17 1.75
CA GLU A 112 -21.59 7.16 2.79
C GLU A 112 -21.86 7.78 4.18
N TRP A 113 -21.40 9.01 4.41
CA TRP A 113 -21.71 9.73 5.64
C TRP A 113 -22.98 10.54 5.44
N THR A 114 -24.03 10.16 6.16
CA THR A 114 -25.35 10.79 6.09
C THR A 114 -25.69 11.59 7.34
N THR A 115 -25.00 11.34 8.46
CA THR A 115 -25.32 11.93 9.76
C THR A 115 -24.18 12.82 10.26
N GLY A 116 -24.49 13.94 10.94
CA GLY A 116 -23.47 14.85 11.49
C GLY A 116 -22.45 14.18 12.43
N ARG A 117 -22.86 13.10 13.13
CA ARG A 117 -21.96 12.27 13.94
C ARG A 117 -20.93 11.49 13.10
N GLN A 118 -21.31 10.99 11.92
CA GLN A 118 -20.38 10.29 11.03
C GLN A 118 -19.36 11.28 10.46
N TYR A 119 -19.79 12.48 10.06
CA TYR A 119 -18.90 13.54 9.60
C TYR A 119 -17.88 13.95 10.65
N THR A 120 -18.32 14.18 11.89
CA THR A 120 -17.42 14.62 12.96
C THR A 120 -16.43 13.53 13.37
N LEU A 121 -16.91 12.33 13.75
CA LEU A 121 -16.05 11.23 14.18
C LEU A 121 -15.14 10.72 13.05
N GLY A 122 -15.69 10.60 11.84
CA GLY A 122 -14.93 10.15 10.69
C GLY A 122 -13.83 11.12 10.30
N THR A 123 -14.09 12.44 10.30
CA THR A 123 -13.07 13.45 10.03
C THR A 123 -11.96 13.42 11.08
N LEU A 124 -12.32 13.32 12.37
CA LEU A 124 -11.34 13.19 13.45
C LEU A 124 -10.49 11.93 13.31
N ALA A 125 -11.09 10.81 12.93
CA ALA A 125 -10.37 9.56 12.69
C ALA A 125 -9.37 9.69 11.53
N VAL A 126 -9.78 10.29 10.40
CA VAL A 126 -8.89 10.54 9.26
C VAL A 126 -7.72 11.45 9.65
N ILE A 127 -7.96 12.52 10.41
CA ILE A 127 -6.90 13.41 10.91
C ILE A 127 -5.92 12.64 11.81
N ALA A 128 -6.43 11.89 12.79
CA ALA A 128 -5.60 11.10 13.69
C ALA A 128 -4.75 10.08 12.92
N LEU A 129 -5.33 9.46 11.89
CA LEU A 129 -4.66 8.48 11.03
C LEU A 129 -3.53 9.12 10.21
N ILE A 130 -3.78 10.28 9.59
CA ILE A 130 -2.74 11.03 8.86
C ILE A 130 -1.60 11.45 9.78
N ILE A 131 -1.92 11.93 11.00
CA ILE A 131 -0.92 12.28 12.01
C ILE A 131 -0.09 11.04 12.41
N GLY A 132 -0.75 9.92 12.73
CA GLY A 132 -0.08 8.68 13.11
C GLY A 132 0.85 8.14 12.01
N ALA A 133 0.39 8.14 10.77
CA ALA A 133 1.19 7.76 9.60
C ALA A 133 2.41 8.68 9.42
N THR A 134 2.22 9.99 9.60
CA THR A 134 3.30 10.99 9.50
C THR A 134 4.32 10.87 10.64
N LEU A 135 3.88 10.63 11.88
CA LEU A 135 4.77 10.43 13.02
C LEU A 135 5.57 9.13 12.86
N THR A 136 4.97 8.08 12.30
CA THR A 136 5.64 6.81 12.03
C THR A 136 6.72 6.95 10.96
N SER A 137 6.51 7.80 9.94
CA SER A 137 7.53 8.08 8.93
C SER A 137 8.66 8.98 9.45
N ARG A 138 8.37 9.83 10.45
CA ARG A 138 9.33 10.69 11.14
C ARG A 138 10.05 9.97 12.28
N ARG A 139 10.95 9.03 11.97
CA ARG A 139 12.00 8.61 12.91
C ARG A 139 13.31 8.22 12.23
N ASP A 140 14.37 8.57 12.94
CA ASP A 140 15.80 8.39 12.71
C ASP A 140 16.52 9.36 11.76
N LYS A 141 16.69 10.62 12.23
CA LYS A 141 17.81 11.49 11.85
C LYS A 141 19.06 11.25 12.73
N ARG A 142 18.93 10.55 13.87
CA ARG A 142 20.04 10.31 14.80
C ARG A 142 21.09 9.33 14.26
N LYS A 143 20.72 8.45 13.33
CA LYS A 143 21.68 7.51 12.72
C LYS A 143 22.59 8.11 11.64
N GLN A 144 22.33 9.31 11.13
CA GLN A 144 23.19 9.97 10.13
C GLN A 144 24.32 10.79 10.76
N GLU A 145 24.18 11.25 12.01
CA GLU A 145 25.20 12.08 12.69
C GLU A 145 26.29 11.26 13.39
N GLY A 146 26.09 9.96 13.59
CA GLY A 146 27.06 9.06 14.23
C GLY A 146 28.09 8.41 13.29
N ALA A 147 27.82 8.37 11.99
CA ALA A 147 28.72 7.72 11.01
C ALA A 147 29.77 8.67 10.41
N GLY A 148 29.53 10.00 10.45
CA GLY A 148 30.46 10.99 9.91
C GLY A 148 31.51 11.50 10.89
N ARG A 149 31.51 11.05 12.15
CA ARG A 149 32.41 11.56 13.21
C ARG A 149 33.47 10.55 13.68
N GLN A 150 33.44 9.32 13.18
CA GLN A 150 34.44 8.29 13.52
C GLN A 150 35.55 8.10 12.47
N GLU A 151 35.52 8.80 11.33
CA GLU A 151 36.58 8.68 10.31
C GLU A 151 37.80 9.59 10.57
N ASN A 152 37.79 10.43 11.61
CA ASN A 152 38.86 11.40 11.83
C ASN A 152 39.42 11.44 13.28
N THR A 153 39.44 10.32 13.98
CA THR A 153 40.15 10.25 15.28
C THR A 153 40.71 8.85 15.55
N GLY A 154 42.01 8.66 15.30
CA GLY A 154 42.79 7.47 15.61
C GLY A 154 43.87 7.21 14.55
N ALA A 155 44.95 7.99 14.56
CA ALA A 155 46.30 7.61 15.03
C ALA A 155 47.11 6.90 13.90
N GLY A 156 48.31 7.35 13.54
CA GLY A 156 49.41 7.67 14.45
C GLY A 156 50.20 6.39 14.67
#